data_AF-A0AAV1YZ99-F1
#
_entry.id   AF-A0AAV1YZ99-F1
#
_cell.length_a   1.000
_cell.length_b   1.000
_cell.length_c   1.000
_cell.angle_alpha   90.00
_cell.angle_beta   90.00
_cell.angle_gamma   90.00
#
_symmetry.space_group_name_H-M   'P 1'
#
loop_
_entity.id
_entity.type
_entity.pdbx_description
1 polymer ?
#
loop_
_entity_poly.entity_id
_entity_poly.type
_entity_poly.pdbx_seq_one_letter_code
_entity_poly.pdbx_strand_id
1 'polypeptide(L)'
;MNDEAECKKLWRIRHTVLQMCHDRGYVITQKELDETLEEFKEKFGDKPSENQPFRRDLNVLVAHNDDHTDLMFIFFLDEEKVGIKEIRKLQQQMEQKNVFKAIMVMKNTMTSQGKQKVAEMAPKYILECFRDLELIINITEHELVPEHVLMKPEEQTELLNKYKMKERDLMRIQAEDPVARYYGLKRGEVIKIIRKSETAGRYITYRLVV
;
A
#
# COMPACT_ATOMS: atom_id res chain seq x y z
N MET A 1 -7.53 -4.20 28.18
CA MET A 1 -6.92 -3.61 26.97
C MET A 1 -7.33 -2.15 26.92
N ASN A 2 -6.49 -1.25 26.41
CA ASN A 2 -6.89 0.15 26.27
C ASN A 2 -7.62 0.29 24.92
N ASP A 3 -8.93 0.08 24.95
CA ASP A 3 -9.83 0.10 23.78
C ASP A 3 -9.71 1.41 22.99
N GLU A 4 -9.52 2.53 23.69
CA GLU A 4 -9.32 3.83 23.07
C GLU A 4 -8.02 3.89 22.24
N ALA A 5 -6.93 3.36 22.79
CA ALA A 5 -5.64 3.33 22.10
C ALA A 5 -5.67 2.40 20.88
N GLU A 6 -6.36 1.26 20.99
CA GLU A 6 -6.52 0.32 19.88
C GLU A 6 -7.42 0.88 18.77
N CYS A 7 -8.54 1.51 19.13
CA CYS A 7 -9.41 2.20 18.19
C CYS A 7 -8.65 3.29 17.43
N LYS A 8 -7.89 4.14 18.14
CA LYS A 8 -7.04 5.18 17.54
C LYS A 8 -5.98 4.60 16.61
N LYS A 9 -5.39 3.46 16.97
CA LYS A 9 -4.43 2.75 16.12
C LYS A 9 -5.08 2.26 14.83
N LEU A 10 -6.27 1.64 14.90
CA LEU A 10 -7.00 1.17 13.72
C LEU A 10 -7.40 2.30 12.78
N TRP A 11 -7.90 3.41 13.34
CA TRP A 11 -8.21 4.61 12.58
C TRP A 11 -6.97 5.12 11.82
N ARG A 12 -5.82 5.26 12.48
CA ARG A 12 -4.56 5.68 11.83
C ARG A 12 -4.14 4.73 10.70
N ILE A 13 -4.18 3.43 10.94
CA ILE A 13 -3.81 2.44 9.91
C ILE A 13 -4.74 2.56 8.71
N ARG A 14 -6.05 2.66 8.93
CA ARG A 14 -7.03 2.84 7.85
C ARG A 14 -6.75 4.13 7.07
N HIS A 15 -6.49 5.22 7.78
CA HIS A 15 -6.18 6.53 7.20
C HIS A 15 -4.94 6.47 6.31
N THR A 16 -3.82 5.94 6.80
CA THR A 16 -2.59 5.74 6.01
C THR A 16 -2.84 4.87 4.78
N VAL A 17 -3.66 3.83 4.88
CA VAL A 17 -3.98 2.96 3.73
C VAL A 17 -4.82 3.68 2.69
N LEU A 18 -5.77 4.51 3.10
CA LEU A 18 -6.57 5.33 2.19
C LEU A 18 -5.70 6.39 1.49
N GLN A 19 -4.80 7.06 2.21
CA GLN A 19 -3.80 7.95 1.62
C GLN A 19 -2.91 7.20 0.61
N MET A 20 -2.42 6.01 0.96
CA MET A 20 -1.61 5.18 0.06
C MET A 20 -2.40 4.79 -1.20
N CYS A 21 -3.69 4.49 -1.10
CA CYS A 21 -4.52 4.21 -2.27
C CYS A 21 -4.68 5.46 -3.14
N HIS A 22 -4.89 6.63 -2.52
CA HIS A 22 -4.98 7.91 -3.23
C HIS A 22 -3.67 8.24 -3.97
N ASP A 23 -2.52 8.12 -3.31
CA ASP A 23 -1.19 8.38 -3.89
C ASP A 23 -0.85 7.43 -5.04
N ARG A 24 -1.41 6.21 -5.03
CA ARG A 24 -1.33 5.25 -6.14
C ARG A 24 -2.30 5.51 -7.28
N GLY A 25 -3.10 6.58 -7.22
CA GLY A 25 -4.05 6.95 -8.27
C GLY A 25 -5.41 6.25 -8.18
N TYR A 26 -5.78 5.66 -7.04
CA TYR A 26 -7.12 5.12 -6.83
C TYR A 26 -8.10 6.20 -6.35
N VAL A 27 -9.36 6.04 -6.74
CA VAL A 27 -10.46 6.94 -6.36
C VAL A 27 -10.75 6.78 -4.87
N ILE A 28 -10.36 7.79 -4.07
CA ILE A 28 -10.74 7.96 -2.67
C ILE A 28 -11.37 9.34 -2.53
N THR A 29 -12.47 9.45 -1.79
CA THR A 29 -13.11 10.76 -1.58
C THR A 29 -12.39 11.59 -0.53
N GLN A 30 -12.40 12.91 -0.68
CA GLN A 30 -11.80 13.81 0.31
C GLN A 30 -12.43 13.63 1.70
N LYS A 31 -13.72 13.32 1.77
CA LYS A 31 -14.41 13.01 3.02
C LYS A 31 -13.86 11.78 3.73
N GLU A 32 -13.38 10.78 2.99
CA GLU A 32 -12.74 9.60 3.57
C GLU A 32 -11.31 9.89 4.03
N LEU A 33 -10.60 10.78 3.34
CA LEU A 33 -9.25 11.22 3.74
C LEU A 33 -9.28 12.15 4.95
N ASP A 34 -10.32 12.97 5.11
CA ASP A 34 -10.44 13.90 6.24
C ASP A 34 -11.28 13.33 7.40
N GLU A 35 -11.57 12.02 7.37
CA GLU A 35 -12.34 11.35 8.42
C GLU A 35 -11.69 11.49 9.80
N THR A 36 -12.43 12.10 10.73
CA THR A 36 -12.00 12.28 12.11
C THR A 36 -12.12 10.98 12.92
N LEU A 37 -11.44 10.91 14.07
CA LEU A 37 -11.52 9.74 14.95
C LEU A 37 -12.94 9.56 15.51
N GLU A 38 -13.63 10.65 15.76
CA GLU A 38 -15.01 10.67 16.26
C GLU A 38 -15.96 10.10 15.20
N GLU A 39 -15.89 10.57 13.96
CA GLU A 39 -16.68 10.03 12.84
C GLU A 39 -16.38 8.55 12.59
N PHE A 40 -15.12 8.14 12.73
CA PHE A 40 -14.73 6.73 12.64
C PHE A 40 -15.40 5.90 13.74
N LYS A 41 -15.38 6.37 14.99
CA LYS A 41 -16.05 5.72 16.13
C LYS A 41 -17.55 5.65 15.95
N GLU A 42 -18.18 6.67 15.39
CA GLU A 42 -19.62 6.66 15.10
C GLU A 42 -19.98 5.62 14.04
N LYS A 43 -19.14 5.45 13.01
CA LYS A 43 -19.38 4.51 11.91
C LYS A 43 -19.11 3.05 12.28
N PHE A 44 -18.02 2.80 13.00
CA PHE A 44 -17.52 1.45 13.22
C PHE A 44 -17.49 1.01 14.71
N GLY A 45 -17.72 1.93 15.64
CA GLY A 45 -17.68 1.70 17.09
C GLY A 45 -16.36 2.07 17.75
N ASP A 46 -16.37 2.10 19.08
CA ASP A 46 -15.28 2.60 19.92
C ASP A 46 -14.70 1.57 20.91
N LYS A 47 -15.25 0.35 20.93
CA LYS A 47 -14.84 -0.78 21.79
C LYS A 47 -14.28 -1.97 21.01
N PRO A 48 -12.99 -1.94 20.61
CA PRO A 48 -12.34 -3.08 19.97
C PRO A 48 -12.44 -4.39 20.77
N SER A 49 -12.51 -4.32 22.10
CA SER A 49 -12.69 -5.49 22.97
C SER A 49 -14.02 -6.25 22.74
N GLU A 50 -15.07 -5.54 22.34
CA GLU A 50 -16.37 -6.10 21.97
C GLU A 50 -16.45 -6.37 20.45
N ASN A 51 -15.30 -6.30 19.75
CA ASN A 51 -15.14 -6.32 18.30
C ASN A 51 -15.84 -5.15 17.59
N GLN A 52 -15.81 -3.95 18.16
CA GLN A 52 -16.37 -2.74 17.55
C GLN A 52 -15.28 -1.66 17.54
N PRO A 53 -14.48 -1.48 16.47
CA PRO A 53 -14.73 -1.98 15.12
C PRO A 53 -14.24 -3.40 14.88
N PHE A 54 -15.03 -4.18 14.15
CA PHE A 54 -14.55 -5.42 13.54
C PHE A 54 -13.61 -5.04 12.40
N ARG A 55 -12.40 -5.62 12.39
CA ARG A 55 -11.44 -5.37 11.30
C ARG A 55 -12.02 -5.64 9.91
N ARG A 56 -12.81 -6.69 9.76
CA ARG A 56 -13.49 -7.01 8.48
C ARG A 56 -14.40 -5.90 7.95
N ASP A 57 -14.94 -5.06 8.82
CA ASP A 57 -15.82 -3.95 8.44
C ASP A 57 -15.01 -2.77 7.91
N LEU A 58 -13.70 -2.76 8.17
CA LEU A 58 -12.74 -1.82 7.62
C LEU A 58 -12.29 -2.19 6.20
N ASN A 59 -12.70 -3.33 5.64
CA ASN A 59 -12.34 -3.71 4.28
C ASN A 59 -12.86 -2.69 3.25
N VAL A 60 -12.03 -2.31 2.29
CA VAL A 60 -12.38 -1.30 1.27
C VAL A 60 -12.06 -1.82 -0.12
N LEU A 61 -12.96 -1.60 -1.07
CA LEU A 61 -12.72 -1.86 -2.49
C LEU A 61 -12.58 -0.50 -3.19
N VAL A 62 -11.48 -0.31 -3.91
CA VAL A 62 -11.17 0.94 -4.62
C VAL A 62 -10.99 0.66 -6.11
N ALA A 63 -11.27 1.66 -6.95
CA ALA A 63 -11.10 1.61 -8.40
C ALA A 63 -10.05 2.65 -8.83
N HIS A 64 -9.25 2.34 -9.85
CA HIS A 64 -8.25 3.28 -10.36
C HIS A 64 -8.90 4.47 -11.08
N ASN A 65 -8.26 5.64 -11.03
CA ASN A 65 -8.74 6.87 -11.68
C ASN A 65 -8.72 6.75 -13.21
N ASP A 66 -7.63 6.21 -13.76
CA ASP A 66 -7.46 6.10 -15.22
C ASP A 66 -8.17 4.87 -15.83
N ASP A 67 -8.36 3.80 -15.04
CA ASP A 67 -8.93 2.54 -15.49
C ASP A 67 -9.88 1.97 -14.44
N HIS A 68 -11.19 2.17 -14.64
CA HIS A 68 -12.20 1.69 -13.69
C HIS A 68 -12.33 0.16 -13.62
N THR A 69 -11.69 -0.59 -14.54
CA THR A 69 -11.61 -2.05 -14.45
C THR A 69 -10.48 -2.51 -13.52
N ASP A 70 -9.51 -1.63 -13.26
CA ASP A 70 -8.44 -1.87 -12.31
C ASP A 70 -8.93 -1.62 -10.88
N LEU A 71 -9.43 -2.70 -10.29
CA LEU A 71 -9.92 -2.73 -8.92
C LEU A 71 -8.85 -3.27 -7.98
N MET A 72 -8.79 -2.69 -6.78
CA MET A 72 -7.94 -3.16 -5.69
C MET A 72 -8.74 -3.33 -4.40
N PHE A 73 -8.60 -4.50 -3.77
CA PHE A 73 -9.30 -4.81 -2.53
C PHE A 73 -8.35 -4.76 -1.33
N ILE A 74 -8.66 -3.93 -0.35
CA ILE A 74 -7.96 -3.84 0.93
C ILE A 74 -8.68 -4.71 1.97
N PHE A 75 -7.95 -5.65 2.56
CA PHE A 75 -8.40 -6.55 3.60
C PHE A 75 -7.68 -6.28 4.93
N PHE A 76 -8.44 -6.11 6.00
CA PHE A 76 -7.96 -6.00 7.37
C PHE A 76 -8.21 -7.31 8.10
N LEU A 77 -7.14 -8.02 8.43
CA LEU A 77 -7.20 -9.36 9.00
C LEU A 77 -7.09 -9.31 10.52
N ASP A 78 -7.94 -10.08 11.20
CA ASP A 78 -8.02 -10.09 12.65
C ASP A 78 -7.09 -11.12 13.32
N GLU A 79 -6.73 -12.17 12.60
CA GLU A 79 -5.83 -13.21 13.10
C GLU A 79 -4.42 -12.66 13.39
N GLU A 80 -3.83 -13.02 14.53
CA GLU A 80 -2.43 -12.65 14.82
C GLU A 80 -1.46 -13.25 13.81
N LYS A 81 -1.72 -14.50 13.41
CA LYS A 81 -0.94 -15.23 12.41
C LYS A 81 -1.83 -15.65 11.25
N VAL A 82 -1.55 -15.09 10.08
CA VAL A 82 -2.34 -15.40 8.88
C VAL A 82 -1.95 -16.78 8.34
N GLY A 83 -2.94 -17.66 8.28
CA GLY A 83 -2.82 -19.03 7.77
C GLY A 83 -3.45 -19.24 6.40
N ILE A 84 -3.35 -20.46 5.87
CA ILE A 84 -3.89 -20.84 4.55
C ILE A 84 -5.41 -20.64 4.47
N LYS A 85 -6.14 -20.88 5.58
CA LYS A 85 -7.60 -20.77 5.64
C LYS A 85 -8.08 -19.37 5.26
N GLU A 86 -7.46 -18.35 5.86
CA GLU A 86 -7.80 -16.96 5.58
C GLU A 86 -7.46 -16.58 4.15
N ILE A 87 -6.29 -16.97 3.65
CA ILE A 87 -5.88 -16.68 2.26
C ILE A 87 -6.86 -17.31 1.25
N ARG A 88 -7.34 -18.53 1.50
CA ARG A 88 -8.36 -19.16 0.64
C ARG A 88 -9.69 -18.41 0.67
N LYS A 89 -10.11 -17.92 1.84
CA LYS A 89 -11.32 -17.11 1.99
C LYS A 89 -11.18 -15.79 1.22
N LEU A 90 -10.03 -15.15 1.29
CA LEU A 90 -9.72 -13.94 0.52
C LEU A 90 -9.74 -14.21 -0.99
N GLN A 91 -9.11 -15.30 -1.43
CA GLN A 91 -9.13 -15.73 -2.83
C GLN A 91 -10.57 -15.89 -3.35
N GLN A 92 -11.46 -16.54 -2.59
CA GLN A 92 -12.86 -16.69 -2.96
C GLN A 92 -13.58 -15.33 -3.08
N GLN A 93 -13.32 -14.41 -2.16
CA GLN A 93 -13.90 -13.06 -2.21
C GLN A 93 -13.39 -12.26 -3.41
N MET A 94 -12.11 -12.39 -3.74
CA MET A 94 -11.52 -11.78 -4.93
C MET A 94 -12.10 -12.36 -6.23
N GLU A 95 -12.29 -13.67 -6.30
CA GLU A 95 -12.93 -14.35 -7.44
C GLU A 95 -14.37 -13.90 -7.66
N GLN A 96 -15.16 -13.79 -6.59
CA GLN A 96 -16.55 -13.33 -6.66
C GLN A 96 -16.68 -11.90 -7.17
N LYS A 97 -15.73 -11.04 -6.80
CA LYS A 97 -15.71 -9.63 -7.22
C LYS A 97 -14.91 -9.37 -8.50
N ASN A 98 -14.31 -10.42 -9.08
CA ASN A 98 -13.40 -10.34 -10.21
C ASN A 98 -12.25 -9.32 -10.01
N VAL A 99 -11.64 -9.35 -8.83
CA VAL A 99 -10.53 -8.46 -8.44
C VAL A 99 -9.22 -9.24 -8.44
N PHE A 100 -8.16 -8.65 -9.01
CA PHE A 100 -6.86 -9.32 -9.12
C PHE A 100 -5.78 -8.73 -8.20
N LYS A 101 -5.98 -7.51 -7.68
CA LYS A 101 -5.05 -6.84 -6.77
C LYS A 101 -5.65 -6.76 -5.37
N ALA A 102 -4.86 -7.08 -4.35
CA ALA A 102 -5.28 -6.86 -2.99
C ALA A 102 -4.15 -6.47 -2.05
N ILE A 103 -4.49 -5.65 -1.06
CA ILE A 103 -3.64 -5.31 0.07
C ILE A 103 -4.17 -6.04 1.31
N MET A 104 -3.31 -6.79 1.99
CA MET A 104 -3.60 -7.49 3.23
C MET A 104 -2.92 -6.79 4.40
N VAL A 105 -3.70 -6.18 5.28
CA VAL A 105 -3.24 -5.57 6.53
C VAL A 105 -3.34 -6.61 7.65
N MET A 106 -2.19 -6.97 8.21
CA MET A 106 -2.04 -8.05 9.21
C MET A 106 -1.53 -7.49 10.54
N LYS A 107 -1.98 -8.07 11.66
CA LYS A 107 -1.47 -7.69 13.00
C LYS A 107 0.02 -7.95 13.16
N ASN A 108 0.50 -9.13 12.74
CA ASN A 108 1.87 -9.55 12.97
C ASN A 108 2.50 -10.20 11.72
N THR A 109 2.54 -11.54 11.65
CA THR A 109 3.23 -12.25 10.57
C THR A 109 2.37 -13.32 9.94
N MET A 110 2.68 -13.65 8.70
CA MET A 110 2.07 -14.78 8.00
C MET A 110 2.86 -16.06 8.29
N THR A 111 2.15 -17.16 8.42
CA THR A 111 2.74 -18.51 8.52
C THR A 111 3.52 -18.87 7.25
N SER A 112 4.53 -19.74 7.36
CA SER A 112 5.33 -20.19 6.19
C SER A 112 4.44 -20.75 5.07
N GLN A 113 3.45 -21.56 5.44
CA GLN A 113 2.47 -22.11 4.50
C GLN A 113 1.60 -21.02 3.86
N GLY A 114 1.25 -19.97 4.60
CA GLY A 114 0.56 -18.81 4.04
C GLY A 114 1.40 -18.08 3.00
N LYS A 115 2.69 -17.87 3.28
CA LYS A 115 3.65 -17.29 2.32
C LYS A 115 3.74 -18.11 1.04
N GLN A 116 3.83 -19.43 1.17
CA GLN A 116 3.81 -20.33 0.02
C GLN A 116 2.52 -20.20 -0.78
N LYS A 117 1.36 -20.14 -0.12
CA LYS A 117 0.08 -20.00 -0.81
C LYS A 117 -0.05 -18.66 -1.56
N VAL A 118 0.42 -17.57 -0.97
CA VAL A 118 0.47 -16.26 -1.63
C VAL A 118 1.36 -16.33 -2.88
N ALA A 119 2.52 -16.99 -2.79
CA ALA A 119 3.41 -17.18 -3.94
C ALA A 119 2.76 -18.04 -5.05
N GLU A 120 1.99 -19.07 -4.69
CA GLU A 120 1.23 -19.89 -5.65
C GLU A 120 0.12 -19.11 -6.38
N MET A 121 -0.40 -18.06 -5.76
CA MET A 121 -1.45 -17.23 -6.36
C MET A 121 -0.89 -16.26 -7.43
N ALA A 122 0.42 -15.98 -7.39
CA ALA A 122 1.10 -15.22 -8.42
C ALA A 122 1.32 -16.09 -9.68
N PRO A 123 1.26 -15.52 -10.90
CA PRO A 123 1.08 -14.10 -11.21
C PRO A 123 -0.37 -13.65 -11.34
N LYS A 124 -1.36 -14.56 -11.22
CA LYS A 124 -2.77 -14.25 -11.45
C LYS A 124 -3.31 -13.22 -10.46
N TYR A 125 -2.98 -13.37 -9.18
CA TYR A 125 -3.34 -12.41 -8.14
C TYR A 125 -2.09 -11.71 -7.62
N ILE A 126 -2.17 -10.39 -7.47
CA ILE A 126 -1.13 -9.57 -6.88
C ILE A 126 -1.56 -9.26 -5.45
N LEU A 127 -0.89 -9.90 -4.48
CA LEU A 127 -1.16 -9.72 -3.07
C LEU A 127 0.00 -8.99 -2.40
N GLU A 128 -0.29 -7.81 -1.89
CA GLU A 128 0.65 -7.05 -1.07
C GLU A 128 0.30 -7.23 0.40
N CYS A 129 1.30 -7.49 1.23
CA CYS A 129 1.11 -7.70 2.66
C CYS A 129 1.71 -6.52 3.41
N PHE A 130 0.99 -5.94 4.37
CA PHE A 130 1.48 -4.92 5.29
C PHE A 130 1.19 -5.31 6.72
N ARG A 131 2.08 -4.90 7.62
CA ARG A 131 1.87 -5.08 9.05
C ARG A 131 1.23 -3.83 9.63
N ASP A 132 0.40 -3.98 10.65
CA ASP A 132 -0.15 -2.88 11.42
C ASP A 132 0.90 -1.81 11.74
N LEU A 133 2.05 -2.25 12.28
CA LEU A 133 3.14 -1.38 12.73
C LEU A 133 3.77 -0.56 11.60
N GLU A 134 3.71 -1.05 10.35
CA GLU A 134 4.24 -0.33 9.17
C GLU A 134 3.30 0.80 8.72
N LEU A 135 2.03 0.75 9.11
CA LEU A 135 0.97 1.65 8.62
C LEU A 135 0.46 2.62 9.69
N ILE A 136 0.97 2.56 10.93
CA ILE A 136 0.57 3.51 12.00
C ILE A 136 0.95 4.94 11.65
N ILE A 137 2.05 5.11 10.92
CA ILE A 137 2.59 6.41 10.51
C ILE A 137 2.84 6.34 9.01
N ASN A 138 2.34 7.34 8.28
CA ASN A 138 2.66 7.45 6.87
C ASN A 138 4.12 7.93 6.70
N ILE A 139 4.95 7.08 6.09
CA ILE A 139 6.37 7.37 5.88
C ILE A 139 6.60 8.46 4.83
N THR A 140 5.67 8.68 3.90
CA THR A 140 5.83 9.68 2.83
C THR A 140 5.71 11.11 3.34
N GLU A 141 5.04 11.32 4.47
CA GLU A 141 4.88 12.62 5.12
C GLU A 141 6.12 13.03 5.95
N HIS A 142 7.08 12.13 6.13
CA HIS A 142 8.27 12.40 6.92
C HIS A 142 9.22 13.35 6.18
N GLU A 143 9.75 14.37 6.87
CA GLU A 143 10.60 15.42 6.27
C GLU A 143 11.82 14.88 5.50
N LEU A 144 12.44 13.82 6.00
CA LEU A 144 13.60 13.18 5.35
C LEU A 144 13.26 12.34 4.11
N VAL A 145 11.98 12.07 3.85
CA VAL A 145 11.54 11.26 2.70
C VAL A 145 11.22 12.23 1.55
N PRO A 146 12.00 12.21 0.46
CA PRO A 146 11.73 13.05 -0.70
C PRO A 146 10.49 12.58 -1.47
N GLU A 147 10.05 13.40 -2.42
CA GLU A 147 8.95 13.03 -3.31
C GLU A 147 9.42 11.96 -4.30
N HIS A 148 8.62 10.91 -4.45
CA HIS A 148 8.87 9.79 -5.37
C HIS A 148 7.74 9.71 -6.39
N VAL A 149 8.08 9.71 -7.67
CA VAL A 149 7.12 9.65 -8.77
C VAL A 149 7.48 8.46 -9.66
N LEU A 150 6.51 7.56 -9.88
CA LEU A 150 6.66 6.45 -10.82
C LEU A 150 6.73 7.00 -12.24
N MET A 151 7.75 6.58 -13.00
CA MET A 151 7.88 6.96 -14.41
C MET A 151 7.10 6.02 -15.30
N LYS A 152 6.50 6.55 -16.36
CA LYS A 152 5.89 5.74 -17.40
C LYS A 152 6.99 5.05 -18.25
N PRO A 153 6.71 3.90 -18.88
CA PRO A 153 7.69 3.21 -19.73
C PRO A 153 8.23 4.08 -20.87
N GLU A 154 7.38 4.97 -21.41
CA GLU A 154 7.76 5.94 -22.44
C GLU A 154 8.80 6.94 -21.91
N GLU A 155 8.53 7.55 -20.75
CA GLU A 155 9.43 8.50 -20.08
C GLU A 155 10.76 7.84 -19.70
N GLN A 156 10.74 6.58 -19.28
CA GLN A 156 11.95 5.81 -18.98
C GLN A 156 12.82 5.64 -20.23
N THR A 157 12.21 5.31 -21.37
CA THR A 157 12.92 5.16 -22.65
C THR A 157 13.51 6.48 -23.12
N GLU A 158 12.76 7.56 -23.00
CA GLU A 158 13.23 8.91 -23.30
C GLU A 158 14.41 9.34 -22.43
N LEU A 159 14.34 9.06 -21.12
CA LEU A 159 15.43 9.35 -20.18
C LEU A 159 16.72 8.64 -20.58
N LEU A 160 16.64 7.33 -20.83
CA LEU A 160 17.81 6.52 -21.21
C LEU A 160 18.41 7.01 -22.53
N ASN A 161 17.57 7.35 -23.51
CA ASN A 161 18.01 7.88 -24.80
C ASN A 161 18.67 9.27 -24.66
N LYS A 162 18.05 10.17 -23.88
CA LYS A 162 18.54 11.54 -23.67
C LYS A 162 19.93 11.58 -23.07
N TYR A 163 20.18 10.73 -22.08
CA TYR A 163 21.48 10.65 -21.39
C TYR A 163 22.40 9.57 -21.96
N LYS A 164 21.98 8.84 -22.99
CA LYS A 164 22.70 7.70 -23.58
C LYS A 164 23.14 6.67 -22.51
N MET A 165 22.27 6.41 -21.54
CA MET A 165 22.49 5.49 -20.43
C MET A 165 21.80 4.15 -20.68
N LYS A 166 22.28 3.10 -20.02
CA LYS A 166 21.58 1.81 -19.94
C LYS A 166 20.90 1.68 -18.57
N GLU A 167 19.88 0.85 -18.46
CA GLU A 167 19.17 0.61 -17.19
C GLU A 167 20.10 0.22 -16.04
N ARG A 168 21.14 -0.56 -16.33
CA ARG A 168 22.15 -0.98 -15.36
C ARG A 168 22.96 0.17 -14.75
N ASP A 169 23.01 1.31 -15.42
CA ASP A 169 23.76 2.50 -14.99
C ASP A 169 22.93 3.34 -13.99
N LEU A 170 21.63 3.07 -13.88
CA LEU A 170 20.76 3.71 -12.88
C LEU A 170 21.09 3.18 -11.48
N MET A 171 20.98 4.08 -10.50
CA MET A 171 21.04 3.70 -9.09
C MET A 171 19.91 2.72 -8.77
N ARG A 172 20.14 1.78 -7.84
CA ARG A 172 19.16 0.73 -7.53
C ARG A 172 18.40 1.04 -6.24
N ILE A 173 17.15 0.61 -6.18
CA ILE A 173 16.32 0.56 -4.97
C ILE A 173 15.75 -0.85 -4.86
N GLN A 174 15.74 -1.43 -3.65
CA GLN A 174 15.17 -2.76 -3.45
C GLN A 174 13.64 -2.70 -3.53
N ALA A 175 13.00 -3.72 -4.10
CA ALA A 175 11.54 -3.85 -4.08
C ALA A 175 10.98 -3.93 -2.65
N GLU A 176 11.78 -4.41 -1.69
CA GLU A 176 11.42 -4.49 -0.28
C GLU A 176 11.57 -3.16 0.49
N ASP A 177 12.11 -2.11 -0.14
CA ASP A 177 12.20 -0.79 0.48
C ASP A 177 10.80 -0.28 0.92
N PRO A 178 10.66 0.33 2.10
CA PRO A 178 9.36 0.81 2.58
C PRO A 178 8.63 1.72 1.59
N VAL A 179 9.34 2.61 0.89
CA VAL A 179 8.74 3.50 -0.11
C VAL A 179 8.39 2.73 -1.38
N ALA A 180 9.22 1.77 -1.79
CA ALA A 180 8.91 0.92 -2.93
C ALA A 180 7.65 0.08 -2.68
N ARG A 181 7.51 -0.48 -1.48
CA ARG A 181 6.30 -1.15 -1.03
C ARG A 181 5.12 -0.20 -0.95
N TYR A 182 5.30 1.03 -0.45
CA TYR A 182 4.23 2.03 -0.37
C TYR A 182 3.60 2.32 -1.73
N TYR A 183 4.40 2.51 -2.77
CA TYR A 183 3.90 2.75 -4.14
C TYR A 183 3.56 1.48 -4.92
N GLY A 184 3.81 0.28 -4.37
CA GLY A 184 3.56 -0.99 -5.06
C GLY A 184 4.48 -1.22 -6.26
N LEU A 185 5.72 -0.71 -6.20
CA LEU A 185 6.67 -0.74 -7.30
C LEU A 185 7.09 -2.16 -7.65
N LYS A 186 7.26 -2.44 -8.94
CA LYS A 186 7.70 -3.72 -9.47
C LYS A 186 9.12 -3.65 -10.00
N ARG A 187 9.79 -4.80 -10.00
CA ARG A 187 11.14 -4.95 -10.56
C ARG A 187 11.17 -4.50 -12.02
N GLY A 188 12.15 -3.68 -12.36
CA GLY A 188 12.31 -3.09 -13.70
C GLY A 188 11.69 -1.71 -13.86
N GLU A 189 10.82 -1.27 -12.93
CA GLU A 189 10.27 0.08 -12.94
C GLU A 189 11.32 1.10 -12.47
N VAL A 190 11.21 2.32 -12.99
CA VAL A 190 12.08 3.44 -12.63
C VAL A 190 11.28 4.49 -11.90
N ILE A 191 11.82 4.96 -10.79
CA ILE A 191 11.25 6.07 -10.02
C ILE A 191 12.12 7.31 -10.15
N LYS A 192 11.44 8.43 -10.27
CA LYS A 192 12.01 9.78 -10.18
C LYS A 192 11.91 10.26 -8.75
N ILE A 193 13.02 10.70 -8.19
CA ILE A 193 13.12 11.20 -6.82
C ILE A 193 13.46 12.69 -6.88
N ILE A 194 12.61 13.51 -6.28
CA ILE A 194 12.75 14.96 -6.25
C ILE A 194 13.07 15.37 -4.81
N ARG A 195 14.28 15.88 -4.58
CA ARG A 195 14.72 16.35 -3.26
C ARG A 195 15.06 17.84 -3.27
N LYS A 196 14.82 18.50 -2.15
CA LYS A 196 15.33 19.87 -1.92
C LYS A 196 16.86 19.82 -1.81
N SER A 197 17.53 20.78 -2.42
CA SER A 197 19.00 20.89 -2.42
C SER A 197 19.37 22.30 -2.00
N GLU A 198 20.31 22.44 -1.07
CA GLU A 198 20.77 23.74 -0.60
C GLU A 198 21.47 24.54 -1.71
N THR A 199 22.18 23.87 -2.61
CA THR A 199 22.95 24.51 -3.69
C THR A 199 22.12 24.73 -4.95
N ALA A 200 21.35 23.73 -5.38
CA ALA A 200 20.61 23.75 -6.65
C ALA A 200 19.12 24.09 -6.49
N GLY A 201 18.63 24.28 -5.27
CA GLY A 201 17.21 24.41 -4.94
C GLY A 201 16.47 23.07 -5.02
N ARG A 202 16.49 22.41 -6.19
CA ARG A 202 15.89 21.09 -6.42
C ARG A 202 16.89 20.18 -7.13
N TYR A 203 17.02 18.95 -6.64
CA TYR A 203 17.83 17.91 -7.24
C TYR A 203 16.95 16.71 -7.61
N ILE A 204 17.10 16.25 -8.85
CA ILE A 204 16.34 15.12 -9.38
C ILE A 204 17.29 13.96 -9.60
N THR A 205 16.91 12.77 -9.12
CA THR A 205 17.62 11.52 -9.38
C THR A 205 16.66 10.42 -9.75
N TYR A 206 17.18 9.38 -10.40
CA TYR A 206 16.39 8.25 -10.86
C TYR A 206 16.91 6.96 -10.24
N ARG A 207 16.01 6.05 -9.86
CA ARG A 207 16.37 4.74 -9.36
C ARG A 207 15.57 3.63 -10.04
N LEU A 208 16.26 2.53 -10.36
CA LEU A 208 15.68 1.29 -10.88
C LEU A 208 15.33 0.34 -9.73
N VAL A 209 14.12 -0.19 -9.75
CA VAL A 209 13.65 -1.16 -8.76
C VAL A 209 14.22 -2.54 -9.09
N VAL A 210 14.88 -3.17 -8.11
CA VAL A 210 15.52 -4.49 -8.22
C VAL A 210 15.01 -5.47 -7.17
#